data_AF-A0A9D5VFJ1-F1
#
_entry.id   AF-A0A9D5VFJ1-F1
#
_cell.length_a   1.000
_cell.length_b   1.000
_cell.length_c   1.000
_cell.angle_alpha   90.00
_cell.angle_beta   90.00
_cell.angle_gamma   90.00
#
_symmetry.space_group_name_H-M   'P 1'
#
loop_
_entity.id
_entity.type
_entity.pdbx_description
1 polymer ?
#
loop_
_entity_poly.entity_id
_entity_poly.type
_entity_poly.pdbx_seq_one_letter_code
_entity_poly.pdbx_strand_id
1 'polypeptide(L)'
;MKKIKLPEKVLAIIYYGRSGSELVQTLLEGHPKIITIAGNVGSLAQFYDSYVDVSGKVDMGKINHFVMMFLDCFCSMFDTRHASLYSNGVDFVKMGRDGREHLGVDPVVFINNFTRIMRENVEFMDKGVYLKALHIAYHISLGRNARDDMIIVYQLHYLDADNAPALITSFPDLLFLFMIRDPLQSFGSIMRTWIFPKILKYNAKNQTDDSVILNIISQFHQIMLGGVYPLADYRDRTRAVRFEDIKTRPRETMQKICHWLGIAWDDCLLETTFEGKRQWSINPHLGDVITGFDQTPLHRVYHEYFSWFDRLRLNAFLYERQVHWGYRHNMLFTSRFFRFFMLCLIVVPFRFEWKIFCKVDRLHFKIWGSLRSILWQSWQQSKYRGRADVIDLLEEGVSVGFNNVCKRAINYYIAVADGVISKNDCDDEVFDCLCKLVDRFPGEPNFLYFKALFMTLSDRYDGMDEVLQKGECRFPDFGPLLWVSSYNEIRKDSSRAGFEKASVLLKKSCRAFFPEHLMPTKEQSYCDLGKSLLSLGRWQEALQEVEEGLRFFPHSQQLWTVYGQSLAQLDGHIDQGRWAAHQQIVDILFQENRL
;
A
#
# COMPACT_ATOMS: atom_id res chain seq x y z
N MET A 1 5.92 -31.28 -22.61
CA MET A 1 6.90 -30.52 -21.79
C MET A 1 6.79 -30.99 -20.34
N LYS A 2 7.88 -31.00 -19.56
CA LYS A 2 7.85 -31.43 -18.15
C LYS A 2 7.09 -30.39 -17.29
N LYS A 3 6.26 -30.86 -16.34
CA LYS A 3 5.57 -30.01 -15.35
C LYS A 3 6.59 -29.18 -14.57
N ILE A 4 6.34 -27.88 -14.42
CA ILE A 4 7.22 -27.02 -13.61
C ILE A 4 6.90 -27.25 -12.14
N LYS A 5 7.90 -27.70 -11.37
CA LYS A 5 7.78 -27.79 -9.91
C LYS A 5 8.05 -26.43 -9.28
N LEU A 6 7.19 -26.04 -8.34
CA LEU A 6 7.33 -24.79 -7.59
C LEU A 6 8.35 -24.97 -6.45
N PRO A 7 9.25 -24.00 -6.20
CA PRO A 7 10.10 -24.03 -5.02
C PRO A 7 9.29 -23.89 -3.74
N GLU A 8 9.70 -24.63 -2.71
CA GLU A 8 9.03 -24.55 -1.40
C GLU A 8 9.56 -23.42 -0.52
N LYS A 9 10.87 -23.20 -0.55
CA LYS A 9 11.53 -22.24 0.34
C LYS A 9 11.34 -20.81 -0.15
N VAL A 10 10.84 -19.95 0.73
CA VAL A 10 10.65 -18.53 0.48
C VAL A 10 11.39 -17.73 1.55
N LEU A 11 12.14 -16.72 1.15
CA LEU A 11 12.80 -15.74 2.00
C LEU A 11 12.07 -14.41 1.91
N ALA A 12 11.29 -14.06 2.94
CA ALA A 12 10.68 -12.75 3.07
C ALA A 12 11.67 -11.76 3.70
N ILE A 13 12.00 -10.70 2.97
CA ILE A 13 12.80 -9.58 3.47
C ILE A 13 11.86 -8.52 4.04
N ILE A 14 12.12 -8.12 5.27
CA ILE A 14 11.38 -7.10 6.02
C ILE A 14 12.37 -6.04 6.48
N TYR A 15 11.94 -4.80 6.62
CA TYR A 15 12.86 -3.71 6.95
C TYR A 15 12.36 -2.85 8.12
N TYR A 16 13.32 -2.23 8.79
CA TYR A 16 13.07 -1.15 9.75
C TYR A 16 13.67 0.17 9.22
N GLY A 17 12.80 1.14 8.90
CA GLY A 17 13.18 2.42 8.30
C GLY A 17 14.06 2.28 7.05
N ARG A 18 15.08 3.12 6.87
CA ARG A 18 16.02 3.00 5.74
C ARG A 18 17.21 2.10 6.07
N SER A 19 16.95 0.80 6.20
CA SER A 19 17.92 -0.26 6.58
C SER A 19 18.45 -1.10 5.41
N GLY A 20 18.11 -0.75 4.16
CA GLY A 20 18.71 -1.37 2.98
C GLY A 20 18.17 -2.77 2.64
N SER A 21 16.86 -2.99 2.73
CA SER A 21 16.27 -4.26 2.25
C SER A 21 16.45 -4.49 0.76
N GLU A 22 16.32 -3.44 -0.05
CA GLU A 22 16.60 -3.53 -1.50
C GLU A 22 18.07 -3.89 -1.76
N LEU A 23 19.01 -3.40 -0.94
CA LEU A 23 20.42 -3.76 -1.06
C LEU A 23 20.64 -5.27 -0.87
N VAL A 24 20.02 -5.90 0.13
CA VAL A 24 20.18 -7.34 0.33
C VAL A 24 19.54 -8.15 -0.78
N GLN A 25 18.38 -7.71 -1.27
CA GLN A 25 17.74 -8.35 -2.40
C GLN A 25 18.64 -8.32 -3.65
N THR A 26 19.28 -7.18 -3.94
CA THR A 26 20.16 -7.05 -5.11
C THR A 26 21.47 -7.82 -4.98
N LEU A 27 21.96 -8.02 -3.75
CA LEU A 27 23.09 -8.90 -3.49
C LEU A 27 22.73 -10.38 -3.68
N LEU A 28 21.49 -10.78 -3.37
CA LEU A 28 21.04 -12.17 -3.53
C LEU A 28 20.65 -12.53 -4.96
N GLU A 29 20.21 -11.57 -5.78
CA GLU A 29 19.61 -11.81 -7.10
C GLU A 29 20.50 -12.61 -8.06
N GLY A 30 21.80 -12.31 -8.09
CA GLY A 30 22.73 -12.98 -9.00
C GLY A 30 23.00 -14.45 -8.67
N HIS A 31 22.60 -14.93 -7.50
CA HIS A 31 22.97 -16.26 -7.02
C HIS A 31 22.20 -17.38 -7.76
N PRO A 32 22.85 -18.46 -8.25
CA PRO A 32 22.21 -19.54 -9.03
C PRO A 32 21.08 -20.34 -8.35
N LYS A 33 20.84 -20.09 -7.06
CA LYS A 33 19.76 -20.71 -6.26
C LYS A 33 18.66 -19.72 -5.88
N ILE A 34 18.72 -18.48 -6.36
CA ILE A 34 17.78 -17.43 -5.99
C ILE A 34 16.87 -17.12 -7.17
N ILE A 35 15.58 -16.94 -6.86
CA ILE A 35 14.56 -16.40 -7.74
C ILE A 35 14.04 -15.13 -7.08
N THR A 36 14.03 -14.01 -7.78
CA THR A 36 13.46 -12.75 -7.31
C THR A 36 12.88 -11.98 -8.49
N ILE A 37 11.97 -11.06 -8.19
CA ILE A 37 11.49 -10.05 -9.12
C ILE A 37 12.22 -8.74 -8.85
N ALA A 38 12.46 -7.95 -9.89
CA ALA A 38 13.06 -6.63 -9.75
C ALA A 38 12.09 -5.61 -9.14
N GLY A 39 12.63 -4.76 -8.26
CA GLY A 39 11.89 -3.62 -7.70
C GLY A 39 11.07 -3.92 -6.44
N ASN A 40 10.38 -2.87 -5.97
CA ASN A 40 9.50 -2.93 -4.82
C ASN A 40 8.08 -3.29 -5.27
N VAL A 41 7.76 -4.57 -5.15
CA VAL A 41 6.48 -5.16 -5.53
C VAL A 41 5.82 -5.81 -4.31
N GLY A 42 5.84 -5.10 -3.17
CA GLY A 42 5.26 -5.57 -1.91
C GLY A 42 3.75 -5.79 -1.95
N SER A 43 3.05 -5.25 -2.95
CA SER A 43 1.62 -5.42 -3.17
C SER A 43 1.26 -6.66 -4.00
N LEU A 44 2.23 -7.46 -4.48
CA LEU A 44 1.94 -8.64 -5.31
C LEU A 44 0.99 -9.60 -4.62
N ALA A 45 1.25 -9.92 -3.36
CA ALA A 45 0.39 -10.80 -2.57
C ALA A 45 -1.00 -10.20 -2.30
N GLN A 46 -1.13 -8.87 -2.30
CA GLN A 46 -2.41 -8.17 -2.10
C GLN A 46 -3.25 -8.16 -3.39
N PHE A 47 -2.60 -8.14 -4.56
CA PHE A 47 -3.27 -8.24 -5.86
C PHE A 47 -4.02 -9.57 -6.06
N TYR A 48 -3.56 -10.63 -5.39
CA TYR A 48 -4.31 -11.90 -5.33
C TYR A 48 -5.68 -11.72 -4.66
N ASP A 49 -5.74 -10.96 -3.54
CA ASP A 49 -6.98 -10.76 -2.78
C ASP A 49 -8.05 -10.01 -3.57
N SER A 50 -7.63 -9.13 -4.49
CA SER A 50 -8.57 -8.40 -5.35
C SER A 50 -9.19 -9.25 -6.46
N TYR A 51 -8.75 -10.51 -6.60
CA TYR A 51 -9.08 -11.31 -7.77
C TYR A 51 -9.62 -12.71 -7.49
N VAL A 52 -9.55 -13.16 -6.24
CA VAL A 52 -10.22 -14.39 -5.83
C VAL A 52 -11.69 -14.13 -5.55
N ASP A 53 -12.54 -15.10 -5.90
CA ASP A 53 -13.94 -15.09 -5.52
C ASP A 53 -14.12 -15.27 -3.99
N VAL A 54 -15.37 -15.24 -3.52
CA VAL A 54 -15.69 -15.38 -2.08
C VAL A 54 -15.29 -16.75 -1.51
N SER A 55 -15.07 -17.75 -2.38
CA SER A 55 -14.54 -19.06 -2.00
C SER A 55 -13.01 -19.11 -1.94
N GLY A 56 -12.33 -18.02 -2.28
CA GLY A 56 -10.87 -17.90 -2.32
C GLY A 56 -10.23 -18.51 -3.57
N LYS A 57 -11.04 -18.86 -4.58
CA LYS A 57 -10.58 -19.50 -5.82
C LYS A 57 -10.42 -18.49 -6.95
N VAL A 58 -9.40 -18.72 -7.77
CA VAL A 58 -9.16 -17.93 -8.99
C VAL A 58 -10.05 -18.47 -10.11
N ASP A 59 -10.90 -17.60 -10.67
CA ASP A 59 -11.66 -17.92 -11.88
C ASP A 59 -10.72 -17.95 -13.11
N MET A 60 -10.38 -19.16 -13.56
CA MET A 60 -9.53 -19.37 -14.73
C MET A 60 -10.15 -18.89 -16.04
N GLY A 61 -11.48 -18.76 -16.12
CA GLY A 61 -12.16 -18.16 -17.27
C GLY A 61 -11.80 -16.69 -17.47
N LYS A 62 -11.36 -16.02 -16.40
CA LYS A 62 -10.95 -14.62 -16.42
C LYS A 62 -9.43 -14.43 -16.40
N ILE A 63 -8.61 -15.48 -16.45
CA ILE A 63 -7.13 -15.37 -16.32
C ILE A 63 -6.49 -14.35 -17.28
N ASN A 64 -7.04 -14.17 -18.47
CA ASN A 64 -6.56 -13.15 -19.40
C ASN A 64 -6.81 -11.74 -18.87
N HIS A 65 -7.99 -11.48 -18.30
CA HIS A 65 -8.33 -10.20 -17.66
C HIS A 65 -7.45 -9.95 -16.42
N PHE A 66 -7.23 -10.97 -15.59
CA PHE A 66 -6.26 -10.91 -14.47
C PHE A 66 -4.89 -10.42 -14.95
N VAL A 67 -4.40 -11.07 -15.99
CA VAL A 67 -3.10 -10.82 -16.57
C VAL A 67 -3.03 -9.41 -17.14
N MET A 68 -4.05 -8.95 -17.85
CA MET A 68 -4.09 -7.58 -18.39
C MET A 68 -4.09 -6.53 -17.27
N MET A 69 -4.94 -6.69 -16.25
CA MET A 69 -4.91 -5.82 -15.07
C MET A 69 -3.56 -5.85 -14.35
N PHE A 70 -2.94 -7.03 -14.27
CA PHE A 70 -1.60 -7.18 -13.70
C PHE A 70 -0.57 -6.41 -14.52
N LEU A 71 -0.59 -6.55 -15.85
CA LEU A 71 0.31 -5.80 -16.73
C LEU A 71 0.12 -4.30 -16.57
N ASP A 72 -1.10 -3.81 -16.40
CA ASP A 72 -1.35 -2.38 -16.23
C ASP A 72 -0.87 -1.87 -14.86
N CYS A 73 -1.22 -2.58 -13.80
CA CYS A 73 -0.84 -2.23 -12.43
C CYS A 73 0.68 -2.36 -12.18
N PHE A 74 1.34 -3.29 -12.87
CA PHE A 74 2.75 -3.60 -12.71
C PHE A 74 3.54 -3.42 -14.00
N CYS A 75 3.13 -2.52 -14.89
CA CYS A 75 3.76 -2.28 -16.21
C CYS A 75 5.27 -2.05 -16.10
N SER A 76 5.66 -1.42 -15.01
CA SER A 76 7.02 -1.13 -14.64
C SER A 76 7.94 -2.35 -14.39
N MET A 77 7.38 -3.52 -14.07
CA MET A 77 8.13 -4.78 -14.01
C MET A 77 8.56 -5.28 -15.39
N PHE A 78 7.81 -4.92 -16.43
CA PHE A 78 8.00 -5.40 -17.80
C PHE A 78 8.84 -4.44 -18.63
N ASP A 79 8.69 -3.13 -18.39
CA ASP A 79 9.57 -2.13 -18.96
C ASP A 79 9.67 -0.91 -18.05
N THR A 80 10.84 -0.75 -17.45
CA THR A 80 11.12 0.36 -16.53
C THR A 80 11.20 1.73 -17.19
N ARG A 81 11.15 1.82 -18.52
CA ARG A 81 11.08 3.09 -19.25
C ARG A 81 9.66 3.66 -19.32
N HIS A 82 8.64 2.80 -19.28
CA HIS A 82 7.23 3.20 -19.39
C HIS A 82 6.65 3.73 -18.08
N ALA A 83 7.32 3.49 -16.96
CA ALA A 83 6.99 4.05 -15.67
C ALA A 83 8.29 4.45 -14.99
N SER A 84 8.46 5.72 -14.61
CA SER A 84 9.61 6.16 -13.83
C SER A 84 9.55 5.55 -12.42
N LEU A 85 9.96 4.29 -12.28
CA LEU A 85 10.15 3.66 -10.98
C LEU A 85 11.40 4.24 -10.33
N TYR A 86 11.23 5.36 -9.65
CA TYR A 86 12.14 5.71 -8.58
C TYR A 86 11.75 4.89 -7.35
N SER A 87 12.13 3.60 -7.27
CA SER A 87 12.02 2.92 -5.97
C SER A 87 13.14 3.44 -5.09
N ASN A 88 12.78 4.26 -4.09
CA ASN A 88 13.56 4.55 -2.88
C ASN A 88 15.07 4.88 -2.99
N GLY A 89 15.59 5.21 -4.17
CA GLY A 89 17.00 5.47 -4.46
C GLY A 89 17.65 4.59 -5.54
N VAL A 90 16.91 3.75 -6.26
CA VAL A 90 17.39 2.95 -7.40
C VAL A 90 16.82 3.51 -8.70
N ASP A 91 17.68 3.69 -9.70
CA ASP A 91 17.28 4.10 -11.05
C ASP A 91 17.26 2.86 -11.96
N PHE A 92 16.08 2.26 -12.13
CA PHE A 92 15.96 1.06 -12.95
C PHE A 92 16.07 1.30 -14.46
N VAL A 93 16.13 2.56 -14.88
CA VAL A 93 16.37 2.97 -16.27
C VAL A 93 17.88 3.07 -16.57
N LYS A 94 18.72 3.10 -15.53
CA LYS A 94 20.19 3.15 -15.63
C LYS A 94 20.84 1.99 -14.89
N MET A 95 20.89 0.86 -15.59
CA MET A 95 21.46 -0.40 -15.13
C MET A 95 22.61 -0.82 -16.05
N GLY A 96 23.27 -1.91 -15.70
CA GLY A 96 24.37 -2.48 -16.48
C GLY A 96 25.72 -1.85 -16.17
N ARG A 97 26.77 -2.32 -16.84
CA ARG A 97 28.15 -1.85 -16.57
C ARG A 97 28.36 -0.36 -16.84
N ASP A 98 27.64 0.17 -17.84
CA ASP A 98 27.79 1.55 -18.31
C ASP A 98 26.58 2.44 -18.00
N GLY A 99 25.58 1.92 -17.27
CA GLY A 99 24.36 2.66 -16.92
C GLY A 99 23.45 2.95 -18.13
N ARG A 100 23.55 2.15 -19.20
CA ARG A 100 22.79 2.30 -20.46
C ARG A 100 21.75 1.22 -20.68
N GLU A 101 21.61 0.29 -19.74
CA GLU A 101 20.62 -0.78 -19.78
C GLU A 101 19.44 -0.43 -18.88
N HIS A 102 18.27 -1.02 -19.14
CA HIS A 102 17.07 -0.86 -18.32
C HIS A 102 16.56 -2.25 -17.93
N LEU A 103 15.79 -2.33 -16.85
CA LEU A 103 15.14 -3.59 -16.48
C LEU A 103 13.86 -3.79 -17.28
N GLY A 104 13.53 -5.05 -17.53
CA GLY A 104 12.32 -5.43 -18.23
C GLY A 104 12.34 -6.88 -18.68
N VAL A 105 11.13 -7.43 -18.77
CA VAL A 105 10.85 -8.76 -19.28
C VAL A 105 9.80 -8.63 -20.37
N ASP A 106 9.95 -9.39 -21.45
CA ASP A 106 8.94 -9.43 -22.51
C ASP A 106 7.57 -9.85 -21.91
N PRO A 107 6.55 -8.99 -21.98
CA PRO A 107 5.27 -9.27 -21.35
C PRO A 107 4.58 -10.48 -21.99
N VAL A 108 4.72 -10.70 -23.30
CA VAL A 108 4.13 -11.86 -23.98
C VAL A 108 4.77 -13.17 -23.50
N VAL A 109 6.10 -13.18 -23.36
CA VAL A 109 6.83 -14.34 -22.82
C VAL A 109 6.42 -14.61 -21.38
N PHE A 110 6.30 -13.56 -20.56
CA PHE A 110 5.84 -13.68 -19.18
C PHE A 110 4.42 -14.25 -19.09
N ILE A 111 3.47 -13.70 -19.84
CA ILE A 111 2.08 -14.15 -19.83
C ILE A 111 1.98 -15.63 -20.18
N ASN A 112 2.67 -16.04 -21.24
CA ASN A 112 2.67 -17.44 -21.67
C ASN A 112 3.20 -18.37 -20.57
N ASN A 113 4.29 -17.97 -19.90
CA ASN A 113 4.84 -18.75 -18.79
C ASN A 113 3.92 -18.75 -17.56
N PHE A 114 3.41 -17.59 -17.16
CA PHE A 114 2.57 -17.42 -15.99
C PHE A 114 1.24 -18.17 -16.15
N THR A 115 0.52 -17.96 -17.25
CA THR A 115 -0.74 -18.66 -17.54
C THR A 115 -0.55 -20.17 -17.62
N ARG A 116 0.58 -20.64 -18.17
CA ARG A 116 0.92 -22.07 -18.16
C ARG A 116 1.07 -22.61 -16.74
N ILE A 117 1.88 -21.96 -15.90
CA ILE A 117 2.11 -22.40 -14.51
C ILE A 117 0.81 -22.36 -13.72
N MET A 118 -0.02 -21.33 -13.90
CA MET A 118 -1.32 -21.23 -13.26
C MET A 118 -2.26 -22.38 -13.66
N ARG A 119 -2.34 -22.72 -14.96
CA ARG A 119 -3.14 -23.84 -15.46
C ARG A 119 -2.65 -25.20 -14.93
N GLU A 120 -1.34 -25.40 -14.81
CA GLU A 120 -0.76 -26.64 -14.28
C GLU A 120 -1.03 -26.86 -12.77
N ASN A 121 -1.46 -25.81 -12.05
CA ASN A 121 -1.66 -25.81 -10.59
C ASN A 121 -3.06 -25.33 -10.17
N VAL A 122 -4.01 -25.22 -11.10
CA VAL A 122 -5.35 -24.65 -10.85
C VAL A 122 -6.09 -25.32 -9.68
N GLU A 123 -5.98 -26.64 -9.54
CA GLU A 123 -6.72 -27.43 -8.54
C GLU A 123 -6.34 -27.07 -7.10
N PHE A 124 -5.14 -26.54 -6.89
CA PHE A 124 -4.58 -26.20 -5.58
C PHE A 124 -4.19 -24.72 -5.50
N MET A 125 -4.79 -23.87 -6.33
CA MET A 125 -4.44 -22.46 -6.43
C MET A 125 -4.80 -21.73 -5.14
N ASP A 126 -3.78 -21.32 -4.39
CA ASP A 126 -3.89 -20.41 -3.27
C ASP A 126 -2.95 -19.20 -3.45
N LYS A 127 -2.98 -18.24 -2.51
CA LYS A 127 -2.11 -17.06 -2.53
C LYS A 127 -0.63 -17.44 -2.62
N GLY A 128 -0.25 -18.55 -2.00
CA GLY A 128 1.12 -19.06 -1.97
C GLY A 128 1.58 -19.55 -3.34
N VAL A 129 0.77 -20.40 -3.96
CA VAL A 129 0.98 -20.92 -5.32
C VAL A 129 1.02 -19.79 -6.33
N TYR A 130 0.11 -18.82 -6.22
CA TYR A 130 0.11 -17.63 -7.07
C TYR A 130 1.43 -16.84 -6.97
N LEU A 131 1.88 -16.54 -5.76
CA LEU A 131 3.11 -15.76 -5.57
C LEU A 131 4.33 -16.53 -6.11
N LYS A 132 4.38 -17.85 -5.88
CA LYS A 132 5.43 -18.72 -6.43
C LYS A 132 5.40 -18.71 -7.97
N ALA A 133 4.22 -18.89 -8.57
CA ALA A 133 4.03 -18.91 -10.01
C ALA A 133 4.52 -17.61 -10.67
N LEU A 134 4.23 -16.47 -10.06
CA LEU A 134 4.62 -15.16 -10.53
C LEU A 134 6.15 -14.97 -10.54
N HIS A 135 6.82 -15.35 -9.45
CA HIS A 135 8.29 -15.29 -9.36
C HIS A 135 8.98 -16.21 -10.38
N ILE A 136 8.46 -17.42 -10.55
CA ILE A 136 9.01 -18.39 -11.51
C ILE A 136 8.77 -17.93 -12.94
N ALA A 137 7.57 -17.44 -13.26
CA ALA A 137 7.24 -16.94 -14.59
C ALA A 137 8.17 -15.79 -14.98
N TYR A 138 8.41 -14.84 -14.06
CA TYR A 138 9.36 -13.75 -14.28
C TYR A 138 10.78 -14.28 -14.53
N HIS A 139 11.27 -15.22 -13.70
CA HIS A 139 12.60 -15.81 -13.82
C HIS A 139 12.81 -16.58 -15.13
N ILE A 140 11.85 -17.39 -15.56
CA ILE A 140 11.93 -18.14 -16.83
C ILE A 140 11.87 -17.19 -18.02
N SER A 141 11.14 -16.09 -17.89
CA SER A 141 11.02 -15.10 -18.97
C SER A 141 12.29 -14.28 -19.17
N LEU A 142 13.20 -14.26 -18.18
CA LEU A 142 14.58 -13.81 -18.34
C LEU A 142 15.49 -14.84 -19.05
N GLY A 143 14.93 -15.96 -19.53
CA GLY A 143 15.68 -17.05 -20.16
C GLY A 143 16.43 -17.94 -19.16
N ARG A 144 16.06 -17.91 -17.88
CA ARG A 144 16.72 -18.67 -16.82
C ARG A 144 15.99 -19.98 -16.53
N ASN A 145 16.73 -20.97 -16.06
CA ASN A 145 16.14 -22.23 -15.62
C ASN A 145 15.60 -22.10 -14.18
N ALA A 146 14.33 -22.47 -13.98
CA ALA A 146 13.74 -22.64 -12.65
C ALA A 146 13.90 -24.09 -12.17
N ARG A 147 14.30 -24.26 -10.92
CA ARG A 147 14.39 -25.56 -10.24
C ARG A 147 13.64 -25.51 -8.92
N ASP A 148 13.14 -26.64 -8.45
CA ASP A 148 12.41 -26.79 -7.19
C ASP A 148 13.30 -26.56 -5.96
N ASP A 149 14.61 -26.76 -6.08
CA ASP A 149 15.61 -26.53 -5.04
C ASP A 149 16.08 -25.07 -4.88
N MET A 150 15.45 -24.14 -5.59
CA MET A 150 15.74 -22.70 -5.49
C MET A 150 14.98 -22.05 -4.33
N ILE A 151 15.34 -20.82 -4.01
CA ILE A 151 14.73 -20.01 -2.96
C ILE A 151 14.14 -18.77 -3.60
N ILE A 152 12.85 -18.54 -3.35
CA ILE A 152 12.19 -17.31 -3.78
C ILE A 152 12.49 -16.21 -2.76
N VAL A 153 13.08 -15.11 -3.18
CA VAL A 153 13.29 -13.92 -2.35
C VAL A 153 12.17 -12.93 -2.63
N TYR A 154 11.42 -12.59 -1.58
CA TYR A 154 10.25 -11.72 -1.65
C TYR A 154 10.39 -10.52 -0.72
N GLN A 155 10.16 -9.30 -1.22
CA GLN A 155 10.14 -8.09 -0.41
C GLN A 155 8.77 -7.89 0.22
N LEU A 156 8.55 -8.50 1.39
CA LEU A 156 7.29 -8.36 2.11
C LEU A 156 7.11 -6.94 2.68
N HIS A 157 8.21 -6.24 2.99
CA HIS A 157 8.27 -4.85 3.45
C HIS A 157 7.59 -4.55 4.81
N TYR A 158 6.44 -5.13 5.12
CA TYR A 158 5.74 -5.04 6.41
C TYR A 158 5.21 -6.42 6.81
N LEU A 159 5.50 -6.82 8.05
CA LEU A 159 4.92 -8.01 8.66
C LEU A 159 4.22 -7.62 9.94
N ASP A 160 2.93 -7.91 10.01
CA ASP A 160 2.16 -7.83 11.23
C ASP A 160 2.23 -9.14 12.00
N ALA A 161 2.18 -9.09 13.33
CA ALA A 161 2.14 -10.28 14.17
C ALA A 161 0.92 -11.15 13.83
N ASP A 162 -0.21 -10.51 13.53
CA ASP A 162 -1.48 -11.18 13.21
C ASP A 162 -1.48 -11.85 11.84
N ASN A 163 -0.67 -11.33 10.91
CA ASN A 163 -0.61 -11.82 9.53
C ASN A 163 0.49 -12.88 9.31
N ALA A 164 1.45 -12.98 10.24
CA ALA A 164 2.54 -13.95 10.14
C ALA A 164 2.05 -15.42 10.13
N PRO A 165 1.11 -15.85 11.00
CA PRO A 165 0.59 -17.22 10.97
C PRO A 165 -0.07 -17.58 9.64
N ALA A 166 -0.93 -16.71 9.10
CA ALA A 166 -1.61 -16.94 7.82
C ALA A 166 -0.61 -17.07 6.66
N LEU A 167 0.46 -16.27 6.68
CA LEU A 167 1.52 -16.34 5.69
C LEU A 167 2.32 -17.64 5.83
N ILE A 168 2.63 -18.09 7.05
CA ILE A 168 3.35 -19.35 7.30
C ILE A 168 2.50 -20.56 6.89
N THR A 169 1.18 -20.52 7.13
CA THR A 169 0.27 -21.56 6.64
C THR A 169 0.30 -21.68 5.11
N SER A 170 0.37 -20.54 4.41
CA SER A 170 0.48 -20.50 2.94
C SER A 170 1.89 -20.83 2.42
N PHE A 171 2.91 -20.66 3.26
CA PHE A 171 4.32 -20.90 2.94
C PHE A 171 5.01 -21.64 4.10
N PRO A 172 4.87 -22.98 4.19
CA PRO A 172 5.39 -23.76 5.31
C PRO A 172 6.91 -23.68 5.50
N ASP A 173 7.67 -23.36 4.44
CA ASP A 173 9.13 -23.19 4.46
C ASP A 173 9.57 -21.72 4.39
N LEU A 174 8.68 -20.80 4.81
CA LEU A 174 8.98 -19.38 4.87
C LEU A 174 10.03 -19.06 5.93
N LEU A 175 10.97 -18.19 5.53
CA LEU A 175 12.02 -17.61 6.35
C LEU A 175 11.87 -16.08 6.35
N PHE A 176 12.14 -15.46 7.50
CA PHE A 176 12.07 -14.00 7.67
C PHE A 176 13.46 -13.42 7.90
N LEU A 177 13.88 -12.54 7.00
CA LEU A 177 15.11 -11.77 7.12
C LEU A 177 14.79 -10.31 7.41
N PHE A 178 15.09 -9.88 8.64
CA PHE A 178 14.86 -8.52 9.08
C PHE A 178 16.09 -7.66 8.89
N MET A 179 15.92 -6.60 8.11
CA MET A 179 16.91 -5.56 7.93
C MET A 179 16.71 -4.49 8.99
N ILE A 180 17.73 -4.29 9.80
CA ILE A 180 17.73 -3.31 10.89
C ILE A 180 18.87 -2.32 10.71
N ARG A 181 18.71 -1.13 11.27
CA ARG A 181 19.70 -0.04 11.24
C ARG A 181 19.56 0.75 12.54
N ASP A 182 20.61 1.45 12.96
CA ASP A 182 20.47 2.38 14.09
C ASP A 182 19.26 3.32 13.85
N PRO A 183 18.28 3.35 14.77
CA PRO A 183 17.04 4.11 14.59
C PRO A 183 17.24 5.58 14.23
N LEU A 184 18.24 6.23 14.84
CA LEU A 184 18.45 7.65 14.67
C LEU A 184 19.16 7.95 13.34
N GLN A 185 20.09 7.10 12.94
CA GLN A 185 20.66 7.08 11.58
C GLN A 185 19.59 6.85 10.52
N SER A 186 18.70 5.89 10.75
CA SER A 186 17.59 5.57 9.86
C SER A 186 16.64 6.76 9.70
N PHE A 187 16.26 7.40 10.82
CA PHE A 187 15.39 8.57 10.82
C PHE A 187 16.04 9.80 10.17
N GLY A 188 17.33 10.04 10.44
CA GLY A 188 18.08 11.09 9.76
C GLY A 188 18.15 10.89 8.24
N SER A 189 18.30 9.65 7.79
CA SER A 189 18.25 9.32 6.37
C SER A 189 16.86 9.57 5.76
N ILE A 190 15.78 9.25 6.48
CA ILE A 190 14.40 9.55 6.04
C ILE A 190 14.19 11.06 5.94
N MET A 191 14.66 11.82 6.94
CA MET A 191 14.59 13.28 6.96
C MET A 191 15.26 13.89 5.74
N ARG A 192 16.50 13.46 5.46
CA ARG A 192 17.30 13.94 4.32
C ARG A 192 16.68 13.58 2.98
N THR A 193 16.19 12.36 2.81
CA THR A 193 15.79 11.84 1.49
C THR A 193 14.32 12.10 1.17
N TRP A 194 13.41 11.97 2.14
CA TRP A 194 11.96 11.94 1.86
C TRP A 194 11.19 13.12 2.44
N ILE A 195 11.60 13.64 3.61
CA ILE A 195 10.83 14.69 4.29
C ILE A 195 11.24 16.08 3.81
N PHE A 196 12.50 16.48 4.02
CA PHE A 196 12.92 17.85 3.76
C PHE A 196 12.92 18.26 2.27
N PRO A 197 13.33 17.40 1.31
CA PRO A 197 13.21 17.74 -0.11
C PRO A 197 11.77 17.99 -0.54
N LYS A 198 10.81 17.20 -0.04
CA LYS A 198 9.38 17.41 -0.30
C LYS A 198 8.92 18.74 0.29
N ILE A 199 9.17 18.99 1.58
CA ILE A 199 8.81 20.27 2.23
C ILE A 199 9.35 21.48 1.43
N LEU A 200 10.60 21.42 0.99
CA LEU A 200 11.21 22.49 0.17
C LEU A 200 10.48 22.70 -1.16
N LYS A 201 10.14 21.61 -1.87
CA LYS A 201 9.43 21.67 -3.15
C LYS A 201 8.01 22.22 -3.00
N TYR A 202 7.33 21.92 -1.89
CA TYR A 202 5.96 22.39 -1.62
C TYR A 202 5.92 23.86 -1.19
N ASN A 203 6.87 24.30 -0.37
CA ASN A 203 6.97 25.72 0.00
C ASN A 203 7.17 26.62 -1.21
N ALA A 204 7.91 26.17 -2.22
CA ALA A 204 8.07 26.91 -3.47
C ALA A 204 6.74 27.06 -4.26
N LYS A 205 5.71 26.28 -3.94
CA LYS A 205 4.39 26.29 -4.59
C LYS A 205 3.28 26.92 -3.74
N ASN A 206 3.59 27.48 -2.56
CA ASN A 206 2.62 28.09 -1.63
C ASN A 206 1.39 27.21 -1.31
N GLN A 207 1.56 25.89 -1.24
CA GLN A 207 0.50 24.94 -0.90
C GLN A 207 1.01 24.00 0.19
N THR A 208 0.29 23.93 1.32
CA THR A 208 0.56 22.93 2.38
C THR A 208 -0.48 21.83 2.27
N ASP A 209 -0.02 20.66 1.84
CA ASP A 209 -0.84 19.44 1.71
C ASP A 209 -0.68 18.59 2.98
N ASP A 210 -1.80 18.14 3.55
CA ASP A 210 -1.87 17.26 4.72
C ASP A 210 -1.08 15.94 4.51
N SER A 211 -0.87 15.52 3.25
CA SER A 211 -0.08 14.34 2.90
C SER A 211 1.38 14.38 3.41
N VAL A 212 2.02 15.56 3.41
CA VAL A 212 3.40 15.73 3.89
C VAL A 212 3.46 15.55 5.41
N ILE A 213 2.45 16.05 6.11
CA ILE A 213 2.33 15.97 7.56
C ILE A 213 2.09 14.53 7.99
N LEU A 214 1.14 13.85 7.34
CA LEU A 214 0.87 12.43 7.56
C LEU A 214 2.11 11.59 7.32
N ASN A 215 2.90 11.89 6.28
CA ASN A 215 4.17 11.20 6.04
C ASN A 215 5.18 11.43 7.17
N ILE A 216 5.35 12.65 7.68
CA ILE A 216 6.26 12.91 8.82
C ILE A 216 5.84 12.12 10.05
N ILE A 217 4.55 12.16 10.39
CA ILE A 217 3.99 11.45 11.55
C ILE A 217 4.16 9.94 11.37
N SER A 218 3.83 9.41 10.18
CA SER A 218 3.96 7.99 9.84
C SER A 218 5.41 7.50 9.93
N GLN A 219 6.37 8.24 9.39
CA GLN A 219 7.79 7.86 9.45
C GLN A 219 8.33 7.92 10.89
N PHE A 220 7.94 8.92 11.67
CA PHE A 220 8.32 8.99 13.08
C PHE A 220 7.68 7.85 13.88
N HIS A 221 6.41 7.55 13.63
CA HIS A 221 5.71 6.40 14.20
C HIS A 221 6.46 5.10 13.88
N GLN A 222 6.84 4.87 12.62
CA GLN A 222 7.61 3.68 12.23
C GLN A 222 8.95 3.55 12.96
N ILE A 223 9.66 4.66 13.20
CA ILE A 223 10.93 4.62 13.93
C ILE A 223 10.71 4.35 15.42
N MET A 224 9.76 5.03 16.06
CA MET A 224 9.56 4.95 17.50
C MET A 224 8.83 3.66 17.92
N LEU A 225 7.74 3.36 17.23
CA LEU A 225 6.80 2.29 17.57
C LEU A 225 6.89 1.12 16.58
N GLY A 226 7.19 1.40 15.31
CA GLY A 226 7.30 0.36 14.30
C GLY A 226 8.46 -0.60 14.52
N GLY A 227 8.45 -1.66 13.73
CA GLY A 227 9.58 -2.57 13.58
C GLY A 227 9.31 -4.01 13.96
N VAL A 228 10.34 -4.79 13.71
CA VAL A 228 10.50 -6.24 13.88
C VAL A 228 9.89 -6.73 15.18
N TYR A 229 8.67 -7.26 15.13
CA TYR A 229 8.14 -8.06 16.22
C TYR A 229 9.00 -9.31 16.30
N PRO A 230 9.65 -9.60 17.45
CA PRO A 230 10.21 -10.91 17.64
C PRO A 230 9.03 -11.86 17.64
N LEU A 231 8.84 -12.54 16.51
CA LEU A 231 7.95 -13.66 16.39
C LEU A 231 8.51 -14.76 17.30
N ALA A 232 8.17 -14.72 18.59
CA ALA A 232 8.77 -15.59 19.60
C ALA A 232 8.58 -17.07 19.22
N ASP A 233 7.43 -17.38 18.62
CA ASP A 233 7.07 -18.72 18.15
C ASP A 233 7.74 -19.11 16.83
N TYR A 234 8.37 -18.16 16.12
CA TYR A 234 9.03 -18.37 14.82
C TYR A 234 10.52 -18.00 14.83
N ARG A 235 11.18 -18.08 16.00
CA ARG A 235 12.62 -17.79 16.17
C ARG A 235 13.52 -18.60 15.25
N ASP A 236 13.19 -19.85 14.98
CA ASP A 236 14.00 -20.73 14.13
C ASP A 236 14.00 -20.29 12.66
N ARG A 237 12.93 -19.59 12.25
CA ARG A 237 12.72 -19.09 10.88
C ARG A 237 13.13 -17.64 10.70
N THR A 238 13.62 -16.99 11.76
CA THR A 238 13.81 -15.54 11.77
C THR A 238 15.26 -15.16 12.04
N ARG A 239 15.84 -14.30 11.20
CA ARG A 239 17.15 -13.67 11.46
C ARG A 239 17.09 -12.17 11.21
N ALA A 240 17.92 -11.41 11.91
CA ALA A 240 18.07 -9.99 11.70
C ALA A 240 19.51 -9.66 11.28
N VAL A 241 19.66 -8.71 10.36
CA VAL A 241 20.96 -8.25 9.86
C VAL A 241 21.02 -6.74 9.94
N ARG A 242 22.12 -6.23 10.52
CA ARG A 242 22.38 -4.80 10.61
C ARG A 242 22.89 -4.28 9.28
N PHE A 243 22.36 -3.15 8.85
CA PHE A 243 22.83 -2.43 7.67
C PHE A 243 24.34 -2.13 7.75
N GLU A 244 24.81 -1.77 8.94
CA GLU A 244 26.21 -1.51 9.26
C GLU A 244 27.10 -2.74 9.01
N ASP A 245 26.64 -3.94 9.36
CA ASP A 245 27.41 -5.18 9.19
C ASP A 245 27.55 -5.55 7.70
N ILE A 246 26.47 -5.41 6.92
CA ILE A 246 26.52 -5.64 5.46
C ILE A 246 27.49 -4.67 4.78
N LYS A 247 27.52 -3.41 5.22
CA LYS A 247 28.39 -2.39 4.63
C LYS A 247 29.86 -2.52 5.03
N THR A 248 30.14 -2.89 6.28
CA THR A 248 31.51 -2.94 6.82
C THR A 248 32.17 -4.30 6.65
N ARG A 249 31.38 -5.39 6.71
CA ARG A 249 31.85 -6.78 6.65
C ARG A 249 30.96 -7.57 5.66
N PRO A 250 30.91 -7.17 4.38
CA PRO A 250 29.97 -7.73 3.41
C PRO A 250 30.16 -9.24 3.21
N ARG A 251 31.39 -9.69 2.99
CA ARG A 251 31.69 -11.11 2.77
C ARG A 251 31.28 -11.97 3.96
N GLU A 252 31.71 -11.61 5.16
CA GLU A 252 31.36 -12.34 6.39
C GLU A 252 29.84 -12.38 6.61
N THR A 253 29.16 -11.26 6.38
CA THR A 253 27.72 -11.16 6.61
C THR A 253 26.92 -11.98 5.59
N MET A 254 27.27 -11.88 4.30
CA MET A 254 26.63 -12.66 3.25
C MET A 254 26.93 -14.16 3.38
N GLN A 255 28.12 -14.57 3.82
CA GLN A 255 28.43 -15.97 4.12
C GLN A 255 27.53 -16.54 5.23
N LYS A 256 27.25 -15.77 6.27
CA LYS A 256 26.31 -16.17 7.33
C LYS A 256 24.88 -16.30 6.81
N ILE A 257 24.46 -15.41 5.90
CA ILE A 257 23.16 -15.51 5.24
C ILE A 257 23.10 -16.80 4.39
N CYS A 258 24.11 -17.08 3.56
CA CYS A 258 24.19 -18.31 2.76
C CYS A 258 24.11 -19.58 3.62
N HIS A 259 24.90 -19.62 4.69
CA HIS A 259 24.92 -20.74 5.62
C HIS A 259 23.53 -20.99 6.23
N TRP A 260 22.85 -19.92 6.66
CA TRP A 260 21.50 -20.02 7.22
C TRP A 260 20.45 -20.44 6.18
N LEU A 261 20.56 -19.96 4.94
CA LEU A 261 19.66 -20.35 3.84
C LEU A 261 19.91 -21.78 3.34
N GLY A 262 21.09 -22.34 3.61
CA GLY A 262 21.53 -23.64 3.13
C GLY A 262 21.98 -23.60 1.66
N ILE A 263 22.55 -22.49 1.21
CA ILE A 263 23.11 -22.33 -0.14
C ILE A 263 24.63 -22.18 -0.10
N ALA A 264 25.30 -22.56 -1.18
CA ALA A 264 26.74 -22.38 -1.31
C ALA A 264 27.12 -20.89 -1.39
N TRP A 265 28.38 -20.57 -1.09
CA TRP A 265 28.92 -19.24 -1.36
C TRP A 265 29.17 -19.05 -2.86
N ASP A 266 28.85 -17.86 -3.37
CA ASP A 266 29.24 -17.41 -4.70
C ASP A 266 29.73 -15.95 -4.61
N ASP A 267 30.78 -15.59 -5.33
CA ASP A 267 31.33 -14.23 -5.31
C ASP A 267 30.39 -13.21 -5.96
N CYS A 268 29.37 -13.65 -6.72
CA CYS A 268 28.31 -12.77 -7.23
C CYS A 268 27.58 -12.02 -6.11
N LEU A 269 27.56 -12.56 -4.88
CA LEU A 269 26.93 -11.97 -3.70
C LEU A 269 27.64 -10.70 -3.19
N LEU A 270 28.76 -10.31 -3.79
CA LEU A 270 29.46 -9.06 -3.54
C LEU A 270 29.18 -8.00 -4.60
N GLU A 271 28.29 -8.29 -5.56
CA GLU A 271 27.81 -7.35 -6.56
C GLU A 271 26.32 -7.12 -6.41
N THR A 272 25.88 -5.86 -6.52
CA THR A 272 24.46 -5.51 -6.51
C THR A 272 23.92 -5.60 -7.93
N THR A 273 23.03 -6.57 -8.20
CA THR A 273 22.42 -6.79 -9.51
C THR A 273 20.90 -6.86 -9.47
N PHE A 274 20.29 -6.61 -10.63
CA PHE A 274 18.95 -7.07 -10.97
C PHE A 274 18.95 -7.51 -12.43
N GLU A 275 18.25 -8.61 -12.74
CA GLU A 275 18.28 -9.22 -14.08
C GLU A 275 19.71 -9.54 -14.56
N GLY A 276 20.67 -9.73 -13.64
CA GLY A 276 22.09 -9.89 -13.97
C GLY A 276 22.79 -8.60 -14.42
N LYS A 277 22.09 -7.46 -14.40
CA LYS A 277 22.62 -6.13 -14.73
C LYS A 277 23.06 -5.43 -13.45
N ARG A 278 24.24 -4.80 -13.48
CA ARG A 278 24.75 -4.04 -12.32
C ARG A 278 23.80 -2.89 -11.97
N GLN A 279 23.53 -2.74 -10.69
CA GLN A 279 22.67 -1.70 -10.13
C GLN A 279 23.46 -0.41 -9.81
N TRP A 280 22.84 0.74 -10.10
CA TRP A 280 23.29 2.05 -9.65
C TRP A 280 22.24 2.66 -8.72
N SER A 281 22.59 2.99 -7.46
CA SER A 281 21.66 3.71 -6.59
C SER A 281 21.92 5.21 -6.67
N ILE A 282 21.03 5.93 -7.35
CA ILE A 282 21.10 7.39 -7.48
C ILE A 282 20.05 7.99 -6.56
N ASN A 283 20.46 8.88 -5.67
CA ASN A 283 19.51 9.65 -4.89
C ASN A 283 18.76 10.63 -5.81
N PRO A 284 17.44 10.48 -6.04
CA PRO A 284 16.72 11.23 -7.07
C PRO A 284 16.59 12.72 -6.74
N HIS A 285 16.84 13.12 -5.49
CA HIS A 285 16.73 14.52 -5.06
C HIS A 285 18.08 15.20 -4.87
N LEU A 286 19.16 14.43 -4.67
CA LEU A 286 20.48 14.96 -4.32
C LEU A 286 21.55 14.63 -5.37
N GLY A 287 21.30 13.70 -6.29
CA GLY A 287 22.27 13.24 -7.27
C GLY A 287 23.40 12.37 -6.71
N ASP A 288 23.44 12.13 -5.39
CA ASP A 288 24.41 11.22 -4.77
C ASP A 288 24.31 9.81 -5.39
N VAL A 289 25.40 9.32 -5.99
CA VAL A 289 25.51 7.94 -6.47
C VAL A 289 26.10 7.08 -5.36
N ILE A 290 25.31 6.17 -4.80
CA ILE A 290 25.71 5.20 -3.79
C ILE A 290 25.72 3.84 -4.47
N THR A 291 26.82 3.09 -4.40
CA THR A 291 26.91 1.76 -5.01
C THR A 291 27.36 0.73 -4.00
N GLY A 292 26.83 -0.48 -4.10
CA GLY A 292 27.23 -1.65 -3.31
C GLY A 292 27.45 -1.36 -1.83
N PHE A 293 28.71 -1.44 -1.39
CA PHE A 293 29.13 -1.34 0.01
C PHE A 293 29.65 0.05 0.42
N ASP A 294 29.33 1.12 -0.32
CA ASP A 294 29.68 2.48 0.09
C ASP A 294 29.22 2.76 1.53
N GLN A 295 30.18 3.18 2.37
CA GLN A 295 30.04 3.41 3.80
C GLN A 295 29.69 4.87 4.13
N THR A 296 29.66 5.78 3.16
CA THR A 296 29.25 7.18 3.34
C THR A 296 27.94 7.31 4.15
N PRO A 297 26.89 6.49 3.91
CA PRO A 297 25.66 6.55 4.71
C PRO A 297 25.82 6.20 6.19
N LEU A 298 26.88 5.49 6.60
CA LEU A 298 27.13 5.09 7.99
C LEU A 298 27.68 6.25 8.83
N HIS A 299 28.38 7.18 8.20
CA HIS A 299 29.09 8.28 8.88
C HIS A 299 28.30 9.59 8.92
N ARG A 300 27.10 9.63 8.34
CA ARG A 300 26.25 10.82 8.35
C ARG A 300 25.68 11.03 9.75
N VAL A 301 26.09 12.09 10.43
CA VAL A 301 25.60 12.34 11.79
C VAL A 301 24.20 12.96 11.77
N TYR A 302 23.87 13.81 10.77
CA TYR A 302 22.61 14.56 10.66
C TYR A 302 22.44 15.69 11.71
N HIS A 303 23.50 16.47 11.98
CA HIS A 303 23.47 17.61 12.92
C HIS A 303 22.46 18.69 12.53
N GLU A 304 22.15 18.77 11.24
CA GLU A 304 21.15 19.65 10.68
C GLU A 304 19.73 19.32 11.14
N TYR A 305 19.45 18.08 11.56
CA TYR A 305 18.13 17.64 12.02
C TYR A 305 18.10 17.35 13.53
N PHE A 306 19.19 16.86 14.10
CA PHE A 306 19.26 16.51 15.53
C PHE A 306 20.41 17.22 16.22
N SER A 307 20.08 18.06 17.21
CA SER A 307 21.05 18.58 18.17
C SER A 307 21.59 17.46 19.07
N TRP A 308 22.67 17.71 19.80
CA TRP A 308 23.16 16.76 20.81
C TRP A 308 22.07 16.42 21.84
N PHE A 309 21.30 17.43 22.27
CA PHE A 309 20.20 17.26 23.22
C PHE A 309 19.05 16.42 22.65
N ASP A 310 18.74 16.56 21.35
CA ASP A 310 17.72 15.72 20.69
C ASP A 310 18.16 14.26 20.66
N ARG A 311 19.43 13.99 20.36
CA ARG A 311 19.98 12.62 20.35
C ARG A 311 19.93 11.99 21.72
N LEU A 312 20.28 12.75 22.75
CA LEU A 312 20.20 12.28 24.13
C LEU A 312 18.77 11.84 24.48
N ARG A 313 17.79 12.70 24.18
CA ARG A 313 16.37 12.43 24.44
C ARG A 313 15.87 11.24 23.63
N LEU A 314 16.05 11.23 22.31
CA LEU A 314 15.55 10.18 21.43
C LEU A 314 16.19 8.81 21.73
N ASN A 315 17.51 8.76 21.99
CA ASN A 315 18.16 7.51 22.38
C ASN A 315 17.68 6.99 23.74
N ALA A 316 17.21 7.85 24.66
CA ALA A 316 16.61 7.38 25.90
C ALA A 316 15.31 6.58 25.68
N PHE A 317 14.52 6.94 24.65
CA PHE A 317 13.33 6.18 24.24
C PHE A 317 13.68 4.93 23.42
N LEU A 318 14.68 5.03 22.55
CA LEU A 318 15.11 3.95 21.66
C LEU A 318 16.06 2.94 22.33
N TYR A 319 16.45 3.21 23.57
CA TYR A 319 17.44 2.44 24.33
C TYR A 319 17.21 0.93 24.30
N GLU A 320 16.01 0.48 24.70
CA GLU A 320 15.70 -0.96 24.78
C GLU A 320 15.93 -1.63 23.43
N ARG A 321 15.49 -0.99 22.35
CA ARG A 321 15.64 -1.48 20.98
C ARG A 321 17.10 -1.54 20.56
N GLN A 322 17.87 -0.48 20.85
CA GLN A 322 19.31 -0.43 20.56
C GLN A 322 20.06 -1.55 21.28
N VAL A 323 19.73 -1.83 22.55
CA VAL A 323 20.31 -2.95 23.31
C VAL A 323 19.99 -4.30 22.66
N HIS A 324 18.72 -4.56 22.36
CA HIS A 324 18.29 -5.83 21.74
C HIS A 324 18.92 -6.08 20.38
N TRP A 325 19.22 -5.02 19.63
CA TRP A 325 19.87 -5.08 18.32
C TRP A 325 21.40 -5.01 18.38
N GLY A 326 21.99 -4.97 19.58
CA GLY A 326 23.44 -4.94 19.76
C GLY A 326 24.11 -3.64 19.33
N TYR A 327 23.39 -2.52 19.36
CA TYR A 327 23.98 -1.19 19.17
C TYR A 327 24.59 -0.66 20.48
N ARG A 328 25.60 0.20 20.33
CA ARG A 328 26.19 0.93 21.46
C ARG A 328 25.13 1.83 22.07
N HIS A 329 25.02 1.77 23.39
CA HIS A 329 24.06 2.55 24.16
C HIS A 329 24.74 3.19 25.36
N ASN A 330 24.14 4.25 25.87
CA ASN A 330 24.62 4.91 27.08
C ASN A 330 24.02 4.22 28.31
N MET A 331 24.88 3.80 29.25
CA MET A 331 24.46 3.18 30.51
C MET A 331 23.50 4.06 31.32
N LEU A 332 23.53 5.38 31.16
CA LEU A 332 22.58 6.31 31.79
C LEU A 332 21.12 5.97 31.49
N PHE A 333 20.84 5.37 30.32
CA PHE A 333 19.48 5.01 29.90
C PHE A 333 18.93 3.75 30.60
N THR A 334 19.78 2.97 31.29
CA THR A 334 19.33 1.89 32.18
C THR A 334 18.46 2.43 33.32
N SER A 335 18.77 3.64 33.81
CA SER A 335 18.07 4.26 34.93
C SER A 335 16.63 4.63 34.55
N ARG A 336 15.67 4.03 35.25
CA ARG A 336 14.23 4.36 35.08
C ARG A 336 13.95 5.82 35.44
N PHE A 337 14.64 6.36 36.44
CA PHE A 337 14.52 7.77 36.84
C PHE A 337 15.01 8.69 35.72
N PHE A 338 16.16 8.41 35.12
CA PHE A 338 16.68 9.21 34.01
C PHE A 338 15.73 9.16 32.80
N ARG A 339 15.20 7.99 32.45
CA ARG A 339 14.20 7.85 31.38
C ARG A 339 12.90 8.60 31.69
N PHE A 340 12.43 8.57 32.93
CA PHE A 340 11.28 9.37 33.36
C PHE A 340 11.56 10.87 33.25
N PHE A 341 12.75 11.32 33.65
CA PHE A 341 13.14 12.71 33.49
C PHE A 341 13.20 13.13 32.01
N MET A 342 13.75 12.29 31.13
CA MET A 342 13.74 12.52 29.68
C MET A 342 12.31 12.58 29.10
N LEU A 343 11.36 11.87 29.69
CA LEU A 343 9.95 11.99 29.33
C LEU A 343 9.39 13.38 29.65
N CYS A 344 9.68 13.95 30.81
CA CYS A 344 9.22 15.31 31.13
C CYS A 344 9.72 16.34 30.10
N LEU A 345 10.87 16.05 29.47
CA LEU A 345 11.48 16.88 28.43
C LEU A 345 10.96 16.62 27.02
N ILE A 346 9.93 15.78 26.83
CA ILE A 346 9.32 15.61 25.52
C ILE A 346 8.67 16.90 25.06
N VAL A 347 8.02 17.66 25.95
CA VAL A 347 7.27 18.89 25.60
C VAL A 347 8.13 19.88 24.80
N VAL A 348 9.43 19.92 25.08
CA VAL A 348 10.40 20.73 24.34
C VAL A 348 10.53 20.23 22.89
N PRO A 349 10.30 21.07 21.87
CA PRO A 349 10.49 20.70 20.46
C PRO A 349 11.91 20.18 20.16
N PHE A 350 12.04 19.24 19.23
CA PHE A 350 13.33 18.84 18.65
C PHE A 350 13.77 19.84 17.56
N ARG A 351 15.07 19.85 17.22
CA ARG A 351 15.58 20.71 16.15
C ARG A 351 14.90 20.45 14.80
N PHE A 352 14.60 19.20 14.45
CA PHE A 352 13.91 18.88 13.19
C PHE A 352 12.48 19.44 13.19
N GLU A 353 11.78 19.40 14.33
CA GLU A 353 10.44 19.97 14.47
C GLU A 353 10.50 21.47 14.25
N TRP A 354 11.43 22.17 14.88
CA TRP A 354 11.61 23.61 14.67
C TRP A 354 11.86 23.95 13.20
N LYS A 355 12.72 23.16 12.52
CA LYS A 355 12.97 23.33 11.08
C LYS A 355 11.74 23.10 10.21
N ILE A 356 10.86 22.19 10.59
CA ILE A 356 9.56 21.99 9.93
C ILE A 356 8.64 23.16 10.27
N PHE A 357 8.68 23.65 11.51
CA PHE A 357 7.82 24.73 11.97
C PHE A 357 8.11 26.05 11.30
N CYS A 358 9.37 26.35 11.00
CA CYS A 358 9.71 27.54 10.21
C CYS A 358 9.33 27.44 8.72
N LYS A 359 8.78 26.31 8.26
CA LYS A 359 8.53 26.02 6.85
C LYS A 359 7.07 25.74 6.53
N VAL A 360 6.29 25.28 7.50
CA VAL A 360 4.83 25.14 7.39
C VAL A 360 4.23 26.32 8.16
N ASP A 361 2.99 26.77 7.95
CA ASP A 361 2.43 27.90 8.75
C ASP A 361 1.20 27.52 9.59
N ARG A 362 0.43 26.49 9.18
CA ARG A 362 -0.93 26.25 9.72
C ARG A 362 -1.10 25.02 10.62
N LEU A 363 -0.10 24.13 10.71
CA LEU A 363 -0.29 22.78 11.27
C LEU A 363 0.75 22.33 12.31
N HIS A 364 1.53 23.25 12.89
CA HIS A 364 2.58 22.93 13.88
C HIS A 364 2.05 22.19 15.10
N PHE A 365 0.90 22.62 15.62
CA PHE A 365 0.29 22.01 16.80
C PHE A 365 -0.15 20.57 16.54
N LYS A 366 -0.66 20.26 15.34
CA LYS A 366 -1.04 18.90 14.94
C LYS A 366 0.18 17.99 14.88
N ILE A 367 1.24 18.43 14.19
CA ILE A 367 2.52 17.68 14.13
C ILE A 367 3.06 17.46 15.54
N TRP A 368 3.23 18.54 16.30
CA TRP A 368 3.79 18.49 17.63
C TRP A 368 3.02 17.52 18.54
N GLY A 369 1.69 17.66 18.59
CA GLY A 369 0.81 16.81 19.40
C GLY A 369 0.91 15.33 19.02
N SER A 370 0.89 15.02 17.72
CA SER A 370 1.04 13.64 17.23
C SER A 370 2.39 13.03 17.60
N LEU A 371 3.49 13.78 17.43
CA LEU A 371 4.84 13.29 17.79
C LEU A 371 4.97 13.05 19.30
N ARG A 372 4.34 13.88 20.15
CA ARG A 372 4.28 13.65 21.60
C ARG A 372 3.47 12.43 21.98
N SER A 373 2.32 12.22 21.33
CA SER A 373 1.51 11.01 21.52
C SER A 373 2.31 9.75 21.19
N ILE A 374 3.06 9.76 20.08
CA ILE A 374 3.94 8.64 19.69
C ILE A 374 5.03 8.38 20.74
N LEU A 375 5.70 9.43 21.25
CA LEU A 375 6.72 9.29 22.29
C LEU A 375 6.13 8.76 23.60
N TRP A 376 4.95 9.22 23.96
CA TRP A 376 4.23 8.73 25.14
C TRP A 376 3.89 7.24 25.01
N GLN A 377 3.34 6.82 23.88
CA GLN A 377 3.05 5.41 23.60
C GLN A 377 4.33 4.56 23.61
N SER A 378 5.42 5.06 23.01
CA SER A 378 6.70 4.36 22.99
C SER A 378 7.25 4.15 24.40
N TRP A 379 7.09 5.15 25.25
CA TRP A 379 7.44 5.04 26.66
C TRP A 379 6.56 4.04 27.41
N GLN A 380 5.25 4.03 27.19
CA GLN A 380 4.35 3.04 27.78
C GLN A 380 4.79 1.63 27.39
N GLN A 381 5.02 1.33 26.10
CA GLN A 381 5.50 0.03 25.65
C GLN A 381 6.84 -0.38 26.29
N SER A 382 7.74 0.57 26.53
CA SER A 382 9.01 0.30 27.22
C SER A 382 8.87 -0.13 28.69
N LYS A 383 7.74 0.18 29.35
CA LYS A 383 7.47 -0.25 30.74
C LYS A 383 7.05 -1.71 30.84
N TYR A 384 6.43 -2.25 29.79
CA TYR A 384 5.71 -3.54 29.84
C TYR A 384 6.46 -4.72 29.22
N ARG A 385 7.56 -4.51 28.47
CA ARG A 385 8.35 -5.62 27.86
C ARG A 385 9.10 -6.54 28.84
N GLY A 386 8.89 -6.38 30.15
CA GLY A 386 9.30 -7.35 31.18
C GLY A 386 8.19 -8.31 31.64
N ARG A 387 6.97 -8.18 31.11
CA ARG A 387 5.87 -9.14 31.29
C ARG A 387 5.42 -9.58 29.91
N ALA A 388 5.44 -10.89 29.67
CA ALA A 388 4.99 -11.49 28.42
C ALA A 388 3.47 -11.31 28.18
N ASP A 389 2.76 -10.73 29.14
CA ASP A 389 1.29 -10.77 29.24
C ASP A 389 0.61 -9.44 28.84
N VAL A 390 1.22 -8.65 27.96
CA VAL A 390 0.61 -7.39 27.43
C VAL A 390 0.47 -7.46 25.91
N ILE A 391 0.09 -8.65 25.41
CA ILE A 391 -0.43 -8.81 24.05
C ILE A 391 -1.88 -8.29 24.01
N ASP A 392 -2.65 -8.52 25.08
CA ASP A 392 -4.09 -8.18 25.16
C ASP A 392 -4.45 -6.68 25.16
N LEU A 393 -3.49 -5.78 25.41
CA LEU A 393 -3.75 -4.32 25.51
C LEU A 393 -3.28 -3.53 24.28
N LEU A 394 -2.58 -4.18 23.33
CA LEU A 394 -2.06 -3.55 22.11
C LEU A 394 -2.76 -4.05 20.83
N GLU A 395 -3.57 -5.11 20.91
CA GLU A 395 -4.45 -5.55 19.82
C GLU A 395 -5.52 -4.50 19.43
N GLU A 396 -5.86 -3.55 20.31
CA GLU A 396 -6.82 -2.46 20.00
C GLU A 396 -6.19 -1.18 19.39
N GLY A 397 -4.92 -1.25 18.96
CA GLY A 397 -4.11 -0.10 18.55
C GLY A 397 -4.35 0.48 17.15
N VAL A 398 -5.60 0.73 16.75
CA VAL A 398 -6.04 1.76 15.76
C VAL A 398 -5.58 1.66 14.29
N SER A 399 -4.42 1.09 13.93
CA SER A 399 -3.97 1.02 12.52
C SER A 399 -4.31 -0.28 11.80
N VAL A 400 -4.42 -1.39 12.53
CA VAL A 400 -4.78 -2.71 11.98
C VAL A 400 -6.30 -2.82 11.76
N GLY A 401 -7.09 -2.29 12.71
CA GLY A 401 -8.54 -2.16 12.57
C GLY A 401 -8.97 -1.23 11.43
N PHE A 402 -8.22 -0.14 11.17
CA PHE A 402 -8.51 0.80 10.07
C PHE A 402 -8.52 0.10 8.70
N ASN A 403 -7.45 -0.64 8.37
CA ASN A 403 -7.35 -1.30 7.08
C ASN A 403 -8.29 -2.51 6.98
N ASN A 404 -8.47 -3.28 8.06
CA ASN A 404 -9.31 -4.47 8.02
C ASN A 404 -10.81 -4.12 7.97
N VAL A 405 -11.26 -3.10 8.70
CA VAL A 405 -12.67 -2.67 8.70
C VAL A 405 -13.01 -1.95 7.40
N CYS A 406 -12.14 -1.07 6.88
CA CYS A 406 -12.33 -0.46 5.57
C CYS A 406 -12.30 -1.51 4.45
N LYS A 407 -11.36 -2.47 4.48
CA LYS A 407 -11.28 -3.56 3.50
C LYS A 407 -12.50 -4.47 3.57
N ARG A 408 -13.00 -4.81 4.76
CA ARG A 408 -14.24 -5.59 4.94
C ARG A 408 -15.47 -4.83 4.44
N ALA A 409 -15.62 -3.55 4.76
CA ALA A 409 -16.74 -2.73 4.30
C ALA A 409 -16.73 -2.54 2.77
N ILE A 410 -15.54 -2.34 2.17
CA ILE A 410 -15.37 -2.26 0.71
C ILE A 410 -15.70 -3.61 0.05
N ASN A 411 -15.17 -4.72 0.59
CA ASN A 411 -15.44 -6.05 0.06
C ASN A 411 -16.93 -6.41 0.17
N TYR A 412 -17.59 -6.02 1.26
CA TYR A 412 -19.04 -6.18 1.42
C TYR A 412 -19.81 -5.37 0.38
N TYR A 413 -19.42 -4.11 0.15
CA TYR A 413 -20.04 -3.27 -0.89
C TYR A 413 -19.89 -3.87 -2.28
N ILE A 414 -18.68 -4.32 -2.65
CA ILE A 414 -18.43 -4.96 -3.94
C ILE A 414 -19.27 -6.24 -4.06
N ALA A 415 -19.31 -7.07 -3.01
CA ALA A 415 -20.08 -8.31 -3.02
C ALA A 415 -21.61 -8.09 -3.12
N VAL A 416 -22.15 -7.03 -2.51
CA VAL A 416 -23.57 -6.66 -2.67
C VAL A 416 -23.85 -6.06 -4.05
N ALA A 417 -22.95 -5.21 -4.57
CA ALA A 417 -23.07 -4.62 -5.89
C ALA A 417 -23.03 -5.68 -7.02
N ASP A 418 -22.19 -6.71 -6.84
CA ASP A 418 -22.08 -7.85 -7.74
C ASP A 418 -23.19 -8.91 -7.51
N GLY A 419 -24.09 -8.68 -6.56
CA GLY A 419 -25.21 -9.59 -6.24
C GLY A 419 -24.78 -10.93 -5.60
N VAL A 420 -23.55 -10.99 -5.09
CA VAL A 420 -22.93 -12.19 -4.49
C VAL A 420 -23.43 -12.41 -3.06
N ILE A 421 -23.75 -11.34 -2.35
CA ILE A 421 -24.30 -11.38 -0.99
C ILE A 421 -25.65 -10.67 -0.98
N SER A 422 -26.63 -11.26 -0.29
CA SER A 422 -27.94 -10.65 -0.02
C SER A 422 -27.76 -9.40 0.85
N LYS A 423 -28.48 -8.32 0.55
CA LYS A 423 -28.48 -7.09 1.38
C LYS A 423 -28.74 -7.34 2.87
N ASN A 424 -29.36 -8.47 3.21
CA ASN A 424 -29.77 -8.82 4.57
C ASN A 424 -28.67 -9.52 5.41
N ASP A 425 -27.56 -9.96 4.82
CA ASP A 425 -26.47 -10.62 5.56
C ASP A 425 -25.52 -9.58 6.17
N CYS A 426 -26.02 -8.81 7.12
CA CYS A 426 -25.32 -7.69 7.74
C CYS A 426 -24.43 -8.17 8.91
N ASP A 427 -23.13 -7.84 8.88
CA ASP A 427 -22.20 -8.05 9.98
C ASP A 427 -22.35 -6.95 11.04
N ASP A 428 -23.11 -7.24 12.11
CA ASP A 428 -23.32 -6.32 13.25
C ASP A 428 -22.02 -5.84 13.89
N GLU A 429 -20.96 -6.66 13.83
CA GLU A 429 -19.64 -6.33 14.38
C GLU A 429 -18.96 -5.21 13.57
N VAL A 430 -19.11 -5.22 12.25
CA VAL A 430 -18.61 -4.17 11.35
C VAL A 430 -19.33 -2.85 11.61
N PHE A 431 -20.65 -2.90 11.81
CA PHE A 431 -21.44 -1.70 12.10
C PHE A 431 -21.07 -1.07 13.46
N ASP A 432 -20.93 -1.88 14.50
CA ASP A 432 -20.50 -1.41 15.83
C ASP A 432 -19.08 -0.81 15.79
N CYS A 433 -18.18 -1.46 15.05
CA CYS A 433 -16.82 -0.95 14.85
C CYS A 433 -16.81 0.40 14.13
N LEU A 434 -17.60 0.57 13.07
CA LEU A 434 -17.75 1.84 12.36
C LEU A 434 -18.33 2.94 13.27
N CYS A 435 -19.27 2.60 14.17
CA CYS A 435 -19.79 3.54 15.15
C CYS A 435 -18.69 4.02 16.11
N LYS A 436 -17.92 3.10 16.69
CA LYS A 436 -16.78 3.41 17.56
C LYS A 436 -15.72 4.26 16.85
N LEU A 437 -15.44 3.99 15.57
CA LEU A 437 -14.48 4.75 14.78
C LEU A 437 -14.97 6.18 14.49
N VAL A 438 -16.24 6.37 14.14
CA VAL A 438 -16.83 7.70 13.94
C VAL A 438 -16.80 8.53 15.23
N ASP A 439 -17.11 7.91 16.38
CA ASP A 439 -17.08 8.59 17.67
C ASP A 439 -15.65 8.96 18.10
N ARG A 440 -14.68 8.09 17.81
CA ARG A 440 -13.26 8.31 18.13
C ARG A 440 -12.58 9.31 17.19
N PHE A 441 -12.99 9.35 15.92
CA PHE A 441 -12.42 10.20 14.88
C PHE A 441 -13.50 11.03 14.17
N PRO A 442 -14.14 11.96 14.88
CA PRO A 442 -15.28 12.73 14.35
C PRO A 442 -14.90 13.66 13.18
N GLY A 443 -13.60 13.88 12.95
CA GLY A 443 -13.06 14.71 11.87
C GLY A 443 -12.59 13.94 10.64
N GLU A 444 -12.87 12.64 10.51
CA GLU A 444 -12.44 11.84 9.35
C GLU A 444 -13.63 11.50 8.42
N PRO A 445 -13.71 12.09 7.21
CA PRO A 445 -14.87 11.94 6.31
C PRO A 445 -15.07 10.51 5.81
N ASN A 446 -13.99 9.73 5.71
CA ASN A 446 -14.04 8.34 5.24
C ASN A 446 -14.87 7.45 6.17
N PHE A 447 -14.78 7.63 7.51
CA PHE A 447 -15.55 6.80 8.44
C PHE A 447 -17.04 7.12 8.39
N LEU A 448 -17.38 8.40 8.25
CA LEU A 448 -18.77 8.84 8.04
C LEU A 448 -19.32 8.24 6.74
N TYR A 449 -18.52 8.26 5.67
CA TYR A 449 -18.88 7.62 4.40
C TYR A 449 -19.06 6.12 4.53
N PHE A 450 -18.10 5.38 5.10
CA PHE A 450 -18.22 3.93 5.22
C PHE A 450 -19.38 3.51 6.12
N LYS A 451 -19.64 4.26 7.21
CA LYS A 451 -20.82 4.06 8.04
C LYS A 451 -22.10 4.28 7.23
N ALA A 452 -22.22 5.40 6.53
CA ALA A 452 -23.39 5.71 5.71
C ALA A 452 -23.57 4.69 4.56
N LEU A 453 -22.49 4.28 3.91
CA LEU A 453 -22.50 3.27 2.85
C LEU A 453 -23.04 1.93 3.36
N PHE A 454 -22.50 1.48 4.50
CA PHE A 454 -22.92 0.23 5.13
C PHE A 454 -24.39 0.28 5.54
N MET A 455 -24.85 1.42 6.09
CA MET A 455 -26.25 1.67 6.42
C MET A 455 -27.17 1.57 5.19
N THR A 456 -26.78 2.16 4.06
CA THR A 456 -27.53 2.08 2.80
C THR A 456 -27.59 0.65 2.26
N LEU A 457 -26.48 -0.08 2.28
CA LEU A 457 -26.43 -1.45 1.76
C LEU A 457 -27.21 -2.45 2.60
N SER A 458 -27.24 -2.24 3.91
CA SER A 458 -27.90 -3.12 4.88
C SER A 458 -29.34 -2.72 5.17
N ASP A 459 -29.87 -1.75 4.42
CA ASP A 459 -31.18 -1.12 4.62
C ASP A 459 -31.45 -0.63 6.06
N ARG A 460 -30.39 -0.19 6.76
CA ARG A 460 -30.43 0.35 8.13
C ARG A 460 -30.39 1.87 8.10
N TYR A 461 -31.56 2.51 8.11
CA TYR A 461 -31.64 3.96 7.97
C TYR A 461 -31.82 4.73 9.30
N ASP A 462 -31.92 4.02 10.42
CA ASP A 462 -32.02 4.64 11.74
C ASP A 462 -30.75 5.44 12.06
N GLY A 463 -30.90 6.75 12.26
CA GLY A 463 -29.78 7.66 12.49
C GLY A 463 -28.98 8.05 11.24
N MET A 464 -29.38 7.61 10.04
CA MET A 464 -28.69 7.96 8.78
C MET A 464 -28.62 9.48 8.59
N ASP A 465 -29.72 10.18 8.87
CA ASP A 465 -29.81 11.63 8.70
C ASP A 465 -28.81 12.38 9.59
N GLU A 466 -28.56 11.87 10.81
CA GLU A 466 -27.57 12.44 11.70
C GLU A 466 -26.14 12.22 11.18
N VAL A 467 -25.84 11.02 10.65
CA VAL A 467 -24.54 10.68 10.06
C VAL A 467 -24.26 11.54 8.84
N LEU A 468 -25.22 11.65 7.92
CA LEU A 468 -25.10 12.46 6.72
C LEU A 468 -25.02 13.95 7.05
N GLN A 469 -25.86 14.46 7.96
CA GLN A 469 -25.81 15.87 8.38
C GLN A 469 -24.46 16.22 9.03
N LYS A 470 -23.92 15.35 9.88
CA LYS A 470 -22.57 15.49 10.45
C LYS A 470 -21.49 15.52 9.37
N GLY A 471 -21.64 14.66 8.35
CA GLY A 471 -20.76 14.59 7.18
C GLY A 471 -20.81 15.87 6.35
N GLU A 472 -21.99 16.28 5.90
CA GLU A 472 -22.19 17.43 5.03
C GLU A 472 -21.83 18.76 5.70
N CYS A 473 -22.12 18.92 7.00
CA CYS A 473 -21.76 20.13 7.74
C CYS A 473 -20.24 20.30 7.86
N ARG A 474 -19.49 19.21 7.99
CA ARG A 474 -18.03 19.23 8.17
C ARG A 474 -17.26 19.13 6.85
N PHE A 475 -17.80 18.40 5.88
CA PHE A 475 -17.15 18.04 4.62
C PHE A 475 -18.11 18.24 3.43
N PRO A 476 -18.51 19.48 3.14
CA PRO A 476 -19.56 19.77 2.15
C PRO A 476 -19.19 19.34 0.72
N ASP A 477 -17.89 19.19 0.42
CA ASP A 477 -17.36 18.83 -0.91
C ASP A 477 -16.70 17.44 -0.92
N PHE A 478 -17.12 16.55 -0.02
CA PHE A 478 -16.69 15.15 -0.03
C PHE A 478 -17.65 14.31 -0.88
N GLY A 479 -17.22 14.02 -2.12
CA GLY A 479 -18.04 13.36 -3.14
C GLY A 479 -18.70 12.05 -2.70
N PRO A 480 -17.96 11.12 -2.06
CA PRO A 480 -18.54 9.84 -1.62
C PRO A 480 -19.74 9.99 -0.65
N LEU A 481 -19.70 10.96 0.27
CA LEU A 481 -20.84 11.22 1.18
C LEU A 481 -22.04 11.78 0.42
N LEU A 482 -21.82 12.73 -0.49
CA LEU A 482 -22.89 13.32 -1.31
C LEU A 482 -23.59 12.27 -2.18
N TRP A 483 -22.82 11.29 -2.68
CA TRP A 483 -23.38 10.14 -3.40
C TRP A 483 -24.30 9.33 -2.49
N VAL A 484 -23.88 8.96 -1.27
CA VAL A 484 -24.75 8.23 -0.32
C VAL A 484 -25.98 9.06 0.07
N SER A 485 -25.83 10.38 0.25
CA SER A 485 -26.96 11.28 0.53
C SER A 485 -28.01 11.25 -0.58
N SER A 486 -27.62 11.17 -1.85
CA SER A 486 -28.59 11.06 -2.96
C SER A 486 -29.43 9.79 -2.88
N TYR A 487 -28.84 8.66 -2.49
CA TYR A 487 -29.56 7.40 -2.30
C TYR A 487 -30.56 7.49 -1.15
N ASN A 488 -30.18 8.13 -0.04
CA ASN A 488 -31.08 8.35 1.08
C ASN A 488 -32.28 9.23 0.70
N GLU A 489 -32.10 10.25 -0.15
CA GLU A 489 -33.21 11.08 -0.66
C GLU A 489 -34.16 10.29 -1.57
N ILE A 490 -33.65 9.51 -2.53
CA ILE A 490 -34.49 8.67 -3.42
C ILE A 490 -35.31 7.68 -2.60
N ARG A 491 -34.72 7.09 -1.55
CA ARG A 491 -35.42 6.15 -0.68
C ARG A 491 -36.55 6.83 0.11
N LYS A 492 -36.31 8.05 0.63
CA LYS A 492 -37.34 8.80 1.37
C LYS A 492 -38.51 9.20 0.48
N ASP A 493 -38.22 9.53 -0.78
CA ASP A 493 -39.20 9.99 -1.74
C ASP A 493 -38.89 9.45 -3.14
N SER A 494 -39.51 8.33 -3.50
CA SER A 494 -39.37 7.74 -4.84
C SER A 494 -40.16 8.48 -5.92
N SER A 495 -40.74 9.66 -5.63
CA SER A 495 -41.42 10.49 -6.62
C SER A 495 -40.44 11.33 -7.44
N ARG A 496 -40.95 12.03 -8.45
CA ARG A 496 -40.18 12.98 -9.25
C ARG A 496 -39.42 14.01 -8.38
N ALA A 497 -39.97 14.41 -7.24
CA ALA A 497 -39.35 15.38 -6.35
C ALA A 497 -38.09 14.84 -5.66
N GLY A 498 -38.06 13.56 -5.26
CA GLY A 498 -36.87 12.95 -4.69
C GLY A 498 -35.78 12.70 -5.73
N PHE A 499 -36.14 12.29 -6.95
CA PHE A 499 -35.18 12.21 -8.07
C PHE A 499 -34.57 13.58 -8.42
N GLU A 500 -35.33 14.67 -8.34
CA GLU A 500 -34.80 16.03 -8.52
C GLU A 500 -33.72 16.36 -7.46
N LYS A 501 -34.02 16.14 -6.18
CA LYS A 501 -33.04 16.36 -5.10
C LYS A 501 -31.79 15.49 -5.24
N ALA A 502 -31.98 14.22 -5.59
CA ALA A 502 -30.90 13.28 -5.79
C ALA A 502 -29.99 13.71 -6.96
N SER A 503 -30.56 14.20 -8.07
CA SER A 503 -29.79 14.69 -9.21
C SER A 503 -28.90 15.88 -8.84
N VAL A 504 -29.36 16.78 -7.95
CA VAL A 504 -28.56 17.92 -7.45
C VAL A 504 -27.37 17.42 -6.61
N LEU A 505 -27.61 16.48 -5.70
CA LEU A 505 -26.57 15.88 -4.87
C LEU A 505 -25.55 15.10 -5.71
N LEU A 506 -26.00 14.35 -6.71
CA LEU A 506 -25.16 13.59 -7.63
C LEU A 506 -24.33 14.53 -8.53
N LYS A 507 -24.92 15.63 -9.03
CA LYS A 507 -24.17 16.68 -9.74
C LYS A 507 -23.05 17.26 -8.88
N LYS A 508 -23.33 17.49 -7.59
CA LYS A 508 -22.34 18.00 -6.64
C LYS A 508 -21.27 16.94 -6.36
N SER A 509 -21.68 15.69 -6.16
CA SER A 509 -20.79 14.53 -6.00
C SER A 509 -19.79 14.45 -7.15
N CYS A 510 -20.25 14.42 -8.41
CA CYS A 510 -19.37 14.30 -9.59
C CYS A 510 -18.25 15.35 -9.64
N ARG A 511 -18.54 16.57 -9.16
CA ARG A 511 -17.60 17.71 -9.16
C ARG A 511 -16.77 17.83 -7.88
N ALA A 512 -17.10 17.04 -6.86
CA ALA A 512 -16.47 17.07 -5.55
C ALA A 512 -15.14 16.29 -5.51
N PHE A 513 -14.43 16.41 -4.40
CA PHE A 513 -13.17 15.70 -4.17
C PHE A 513 -13.42 14.21 -3.92
N PHE A 514 -12.63 13.35 -4.59
CA PHE A 514 -12.56 11.92 -4.35
C PHE A 514 -11.10 11.50 -4.07
N PRO A 515 -10.84 10.78 -2.98
CA PRO A 515 -9.58 10.07 -2.80
C PRO A 515 -9.34 9.05 -3.93
N GLU A 516 -8.07 8.81 -4.31
CA GLU A 516 -7.70 7.90 -5.42
C GLU A 516 -8.31 6.49 -5.28
N HIS A 517 -8.41 5.97 -4.05
CA HIS A 517 -8.99 4.64 -3.78
C HIS A 517 -10.53 4.58 -3.86
N LEU A 518 -11.21 5.71 -4.04
CA LEU A 518 -12.67 5.81 -4.19
C LEU A 518 -13.08 6.29 -5.59
N MET A 519 -12.15 6.32 -6.55
CA MET A 519 -12.44 6.70 -7.94
C MET A 519 -13.49 5.83 -8.64
N PRO A 520 -13.61 4.51 -8.38
CA PRO A 520 -14.74 3.73 -8.90
C PRO A 520 -16.11 4.24 -8.43
N THR A 521 -16.19 4.82 -7.23
CA THR A 521 -17.42 5.47 -6.73
C THR A 521 -17.73 6.78 -7.46
N LYS A 522 -16.70 7.46 -7.98
CA LYS A 522 -16.88 8.67 -8.79
C LYS A 522 -17.49 8.33 -10.15
N GLU A 523 -17.01 7.26 -10.79
CA GLU A 523 -17.62 6.71 -12.00
C GLU A 523 -19.10 6.38 -11.76
N GLN A 524 -19.40 5.68 -10.64
CA GLN A 524 -20.77 5.35 -10.26
C GLN A 524 -21.65 6.60 -10.05
N SER A 525 -21.09 7.68 -9.50
CA SER A 525 -21.82 8.96 -9.35
C SER A 525 -22.29 9.53 -10.70
N TYR A 526 -21.47 9.43 -11.75
CA TYR A 526 -21.87 9.85 -13.10
C TYR A 526 -22.93 8.91 -13.68
N CYS A 527 -22.81 7.60 -13.46
CA CYS A 527 -23.82 6.61 -13.89
C CYS A 527 -25.19 6.91 -13.26
N ASP A 528 -25.24 7.12 -11.95
CA ASP A 528 -26.48 7.32 -11.21
C ASP A 528 -27.09 8.70 -11.48
N LEU A 529 -26.26 9.70 -11.75
CA LEU A 529 -26.71 11.02 -12.20
C LEU A 529 -27.45 10.89 -13.53
N GLY A 530 -26.85 10.22 -14.51
CA GLY A 530 -27.45 10.00 -15.82
C GLY A 530 -28.76 9.21 -15.71
N LYS A 531 -28.81 8.15 -14.91
CA LYS A 531 -30.05 7.38 -14.65
C LYS A 531 -31.13 8.23 -13.99
N SER A 532 -30.78 9.05 -12.99
CA SER A 532 -31.73 9.93 -12.32
C SER A 532 -32.31 10.97 -13.27
N LEU A 533 -31.47 11.58 -14.12
CA LEU A 533 -31.92 12.55 -15.13
C LEU A 533 -32.78 11.90 -16.22
N LEU A 534 -32.47 10.66 -16.63
CA LEU A 534 -33.32 9.86 -17.52
C LEU A 534 -34.72 9.64 -16.92
N SER A 535 -34.79 9.25 -15.63
CA SER A 535 -36.06 9.07 -14.91
C SER A 535 -36.86 10.37 -14.77
N LEU A 536 -36.21 11.52 -14.79
CA LEU A 536 -36.84 12.85 -14.77
C LEU A 536 -37.29 13.35 -16.15
N GLY A 537 -36.97 12.63 -17.23
CA GLY A 537 -37.22 13.07 -18.61
C GLY A 537 -36.25 14.14 -19.12
N ARG A 538 -35.12 14.38 -18.42
CA ARG A 538 -34.12 15.41 -18.75
C ARG A 538 -33.00 14.81 -19.61
N TRP A 539 -33.37 14.23 -20.75
CA TRP A 539 -32.47 13.38 -21.55
C TRP A 539 -31.25 14.13 -22.11
N GLN A 540 -31.41 15.40 -22.51
CA GLN A 540 -30.31 16.22 -23.02
C GLN A 540 -29.24 16.47 -21.95
N GLU A 541 -29.66 16.71 -20.71
CA GLU A 541 -28.75 16.93 -19.60
C GLU A 541 -28.10 15.62 -19.15
N ALA A 542 -28.85 14.51 -19.16
CA ALA A 542 -28.30 13.18 -18.90
C ALA A 542 -27.16 12.88 -19.87
N LEU A 543 -27.34 13.18 -21.17
CA LEU A 543 -26.32 12.98 -22.18
C LEU A 543 -25.05 13.79 -21.89
N GLN A 544 -25.19 15.08 -21.57
CA GLN A 544 -24.06 15.97 -21.28
C GLN A 544 -23.25 15.51 -20.07
N GLU A 545 -23.91 15.16 -18.97
CA GLU A 545 -23.21 14.73 -17.75
C GLU A 545 -22.53 13.36 -17.95
N VAL A 546 -23.14 12.46 -18.73
CA VAL A 546 -22.52 11.16 -19.07
C VAL A 546 -21.31 11.33 -20.00
N GLU A 547 -21.37 12.23 -20.99
CA GLU A 547 -20.22 12.58 -21.83
C GLU A 547 -19.06 13.14 -21.00
N GLU A 548 -19.36 13.98 -20.01
CA GLU A 548 -18.35 14.47 -19.07
C GLU A 548 -17.73 13.32 -18.27
N GLY A 549 -18.54 12.38 -17.77
CA GLY A 549 -18.08 11.17 -17.09
C GLY A 549 -17.19 10.31 -17.98
N LEU A 550 -17.55 10.09 -19.24
CA LEU A 550 -16.79 9.30 -20.21
C LEU A 550 -15.42 9.90 -20.56
N ARG A 551 -15.23 11.22 -20.40
CA ARG A 551 -13.88 11.83 -20.53
C ARG A 551 -12.93 11.36 -19.44
N PHE A 552 -13.45 11.08 -18.25
CA PHE A 552 -12.67 10.58 -17.12
C PHE A 552 -12.61 9.04 -17.10
N PHE A 553 -13.68 8.37 -17.54
CA PHE A 553 -13.85 6.92 -17.47
C PHE A 553 -14.25 6.35 -18.85
N PRO A 554 -13.36 6.39 -19.87
CA PRO A 554 -13.71 6.05 -21.25
C PRO A 554 -14.06 4.58 -21.47
N HIS A 555 -13.66 3.69 -20.55
CA HIS A 555 -13.90 2.24 -20.64
C HIS A 555 -15.11 1.78 -19.80
N SER A 556 -15.87 2.70 -19.21
CA SER A 556 -17.02 2.35 -18.38
C SER A 556 -18.19 1.82 -19.20
N GLN A 557 -18.44 0.51 -19.14
CA GLN A 557 -19.60 -0.11 -19.79
C GLN A 557 -20.93 0.48 -19.30
N GLN A 558 -21.01 0.82 -18.00
CA GLN A 558 -22.22 1.39 -17.42
C GLN A 558 -22.49 2.80 -17.96
N LEU A 559 -21.47 3.66 -18.05
CA LEU A 559 -21.64 4.99 -18.64
C LEU A 559 -22.04 4.92 -20.11
N TRP A 560 -21.42 4.04 -20.90
CA TRP A 560 -21.83 3.82 -22.29
C TRP A 560 -23.26 3.30 -22.42
N THR A 561 -23.72 2.48 -21.49
CA THR A 561 -25.11 2.02 -21.45
C THR A 561 -26.07 3.19 -21.18
N VAL A 562 -25.76 4.04 -20.19
CA VAL A 562 -26.58 5.21 -19.88
C VAL A 562 -26.53 6.23 -21.03
N TYR A 563 -25.37 6.40 -21.67
CA TYR A 563 -25.20 7.23 -22.87
C TYR A 563 -26.14 6.79 -24.01
N GLY A 564 -26.14 5.50 -24.33
CA GLY A 564 -27.03 4.93 -25.35
C GLY A 564 -28.51 5.07 -24.99
N GLN A 565 -28.86 4.95 -23.71
CA GLN A 565 -30.22 5.19 -23.23
C GLN A 565 -30.62 6.67 -23.37
N SER A 566 -29.73 7.62 -23.05
CA SER A 566 -29.97 9.05 -23.22
C SER A 566 -30.15 9.44 -24.68
N LEU A 567 -29.31 8.93 -25.58
CA LEU A 567 -29.46 9.15 -27.03
C LEU A 567 -30.77 8.58 -27.58
N ALA A 568 -31.11 7.35 -27.20
CA ALA A 568 -32.33 6.69 -27.67
C ALA A 568 -33.61 7.46 -27.31
N GLN A 569 -33.62 8.15 -26.16
CA GLN A 569 -34.74 9.00 -25.75
C GLN A 569 -34.78 10.36 -26.47
N LEU A 570 -33.63 10.88 -26.91
CA LEU A 570 -33.53 12.16 -27.63
C LEU A 570 -33.88 12.06 -29.11
N ASP A 571 -33.37 11.04 -29.80
CA ASP A 571 -33.50 10.92 -31.26
C ASP A 571 -34.82 10.23 -31.69
N GLY A 572 -35.60 9.70 -30.75
CA GLY A 572 -36.84 8.95 -31.05
C GLY A 572 -36.62 7.62 -31.82
N HIS A 573 -35.39 7.36 -32.27
CA HIS A 573 -34.95 6.16 -32.96
C HIS A 573 -34.09 5.31 -32.03
N ILE A 574 -34.76 4.43 -31.29
CA ILE A 574 -34.18 3.53 -30.27
C ILE A 574 -32.95 2.75 -30.80
N ASP A 575 -32.91 2.45 -32.09
CA ASP A 575 -31.92 1.57 -32.70
C ASP A 575 -30.55 2.23 -32.91
N GLN A 576 -30.46 3.54 -33.17
CA GLN A 576 -29.18 4.20 -33.47
C GLN A 576 -28.34 4.47 -32.22
N GLY A 577 -28.95 5.01 -31.15
CA GLY A 577 -28.27 5.24 -29.87
C GLY A 577 -27.86 3.94 -29.18
N ARG A 578 -28.71 2.90 -29.25
CA ARG A 578 -28.36 1.56 -28.79
C ARG A 578 -27.26 0.94 -29.63
N TRP A 579 -27.29 1.09 -30.96
CA TRP A 579 -26.23 0.55 -31.83
C TRP A 579 -24.87 1.22 -31.58
N ALA A 580 -24.81 2.54 -31.39
CA ALA A 580 -23.57 3.25 -31.09
C ALA A 580 -22.98 2.85 -29.73
N ALA A 581 -23.81 2.76 -28.68
CA ALA A 581 -23.39 2.28 -27.37
C ALA A 581 -23.02 0.79 -27.42
N HIS A 582 -23.76 -0.04 -28.16
CA HIS A 582 -23.47 -1.45 -28.30
C HIS A 582 -22.19 -1.70 -29.10
N GLN A 583 -21.93 -0.93 -30.16
CA GLN A 583 -20.66 -0.98 -30.90
C GLN A 583 -19.49 -0.57 -30.02
N GLN A 584 -19.60 0.51 -29.23
CA GLN A 584 -18.51 0.88 -28.31
C GLN A 584 -18.34 -0.11 -27.16
N ILE A 585 -19.42 -0.65 -26.61
CA ILE A 585 -19.34 -1.73 -25.61
C ILE A 585 -18.72 -2.98 -26.24
N VAL A 586 -19.08 -3.32 -27.46
CA VAL A 586 -18.51 -4.45 -28.21
C VAL A 586 -17.04 -4.19 -28.53
N ASP A 587 -16.64 -2.98 -28.92
CA ASP A 587 -15.24 -2.60 -29.16
C ASP A 587 -14.43 -2.62 -27.86
N ILE A 588 -15.00 -2.15 -26.75
CA ILE A 588 -14.41 -2.27 -25.40
C ILE A 588 -14.28 -3.76 -25.04
N LEU A 589 -15.33 -4.57 -25.23
CA LEU A 589 -15.31 -6.01 -24.96
C LEU A 589 -14.35 -6.76 -25.89
N PHE A 590 -14.16 -6.33 -27.14
CA PHE A 590 -13.18 -6.88 -28.09
C PHE A 590 -11.75 -6.47 -27.71
N GLN A 591 -11.54 -5.24 -27.26
CA GLN A 591 -10.26 -4.81 -26.68
C GLN A 591 -9.96 -5.53 -25.35
N GLU A 592 -11.00 -5.91 -24.59
CA GLU A 592 -10.92 -6.65 -23.33
C GLU A 592 -11.02 -8.19 -23.48
N ASN A 593 -11.08 -8.73 -24.72
CA ASN A 593 -11.23 -10.16 -25.03
C ASN A 593 -12.40 -10.86 -24.28
N ARG A 594 -13.57 -10.22 -24.18
CA ARG A 594 -14.82 -10.79 -23.70
C ARG A 594 -15.87 -10.83 -24.81
N LEU A 595 -15.68 -11.64 -25.85
CA LEU A 595 -16.73 -12.25 -26.68
C LEU A 595 -16.14 -13.34 -27.58
#